data_AF-A0A0Q9YXS0-F1
#
_entry.id   AF-A0A0Q9YXS0-F1
#
_cell.length_a   1.000
_cell.length_b   1.000
_cell.length_c   1.000
_cell.angle_alpha   90.00
_cell.angle_beta   90.00
_cell.angle_gamma   90.00
#
_symmetry.space_group_name_H-M   'P 1'
#
loop_
_entity.id
_entity.type
_entity.pdbx_description
1 polymer ?
#
loop_
_entity_poly.entity_id
_entity_poly.type
_entity_poly.pdbx_seq_one_letter_code
_entity_poly.pdbx_strand_id
1 'polypeptide(L)'
;MPRKPKHLTPEQLLNKIRKSAKDAARVGQTCYDKETLKAKKGYTDKQADIYISVFNENAGTPQEQAIRKARKAAQTAAAHGTVCPTKEVLLERGYTEQASNAYLSAYEAAKGTDEKQAIRKARKVAQVAAGQGTPCLTKEALLKKGYTEQASDAYLSAYQASKGTDEVQSKRKACKAAQKAATRGTSCPAKEVLIERGYTEQASEAYFATYKKTEKAKQTRLTSEQELQLQSLLDESSETNDYSSITSLFDSLGYQEDSSLSLTEQDEQYLVEVLGEESTNSNRLIFNFNSAETTSLTTSGFLSSLDEYEVKDTEVVYSAQVLR
;
A
#
# COMPACT_ATOMS: atom_id res chain seq x y z
N MET A 1 18.69 -7.14 -25.14
CA MET A 1 19.74 -6.14 -24.81
C MET A 1 19.45 -5.54 -23.45
N PRO A 2 20.35 -5.61 -22.46
CA PRO A 2 20.17 -4.91 -21.19
C PRO A 2 20.20 -3.40 -21.47
N ARG A 3 19.12 -2.70 -21.13
CA ARG A 3 19.09 -1.23 -21.21
C ARG A 3 20.08 -0.72 -20.17
N LYS A 4 21.12 -0.01 -20.60
CA LYS A 4 22.06 0.68 -19.70
C LYS A 4 21.26 1.53 -18.70
N PRO A 5 21.62 1.55 -17.40
CA PRO A 5 20.97 2.43 -16.45
C PRO A 5 21.13 3.87 -16.94
N LYS A 6 20.01 4.54 -17.23
CA LYS A 6 20.01 5.96 -17.60
C LYS A 6 20.40 6.74 -16.36
N HIS A 7 21.68 7.12 -16.26
CA HIS A 7 22.09 8.18 -15.34
C HIS A 7 21.38 9.46 -15.78
N LEU A 8 20.36 9.85 -15.03
CA LEU A 8 19.63 11.10 -15.26
C LEU A 8 20.57 12.25 -14.93
N THR A 9 20.63 13.25 -15.79
CA THR A 9 21.31 14.51 -15.45
C THR A 9 20.57 15.21 -14.30
N PRO A 10 21.24 16.08 -13.53
CA PRO A 10 20.58 16.83 -12.45
C PRO A 10 19.29 17.55 -12.90
N GLU A 11 19.29 18.14 -14.09
CA GLU A 11 18.10 18.80 -14.66
C GLU A 11 16.98 17.82 -15.01
N GLN A 12 17.31 16.65 -15.58
CA GLN A 12 16.32 15.62 -15.88
C GLN A 12 15.66 15.09 -14.61
N LEU A 13 16.44 14.94 -13.54
CA LEU A 13 15.92 14.55 -12.22
C LEU A 13 14.95 15.60 -11.67
N LEU A 14 15.32 16.88 -11.71
CA LEU A 14 14.44 17.97 -11.29
C LEU A 14 13.14 18.01 -12.10
N ASN A 15 13.20 17.85 -13.42
CA ASN A 15 12.01 17.77 -14.25
C ASN A 15 11.11 16.58 -13.90
N LYS A 16 11.71 15.42 -13.58
CA LYS A 16 10.97 14.25 -13.12
C LYS A 16 10.27 14.51 -11.77
N ILE A 17 10.93 15.22 -10.84
CA ILE A 17 10.34 15.61 -9.56
C ILE A 17 9.14 16.55 -9.78
N ARG A 18 9.30 17.59 -10.59
CA ARG A 18 8.21 18.53 -10.93
C ARG A 18 7.02 17.80 -11.56
N LYS A 19 7.28 16.90 -12.52
CA LYS A 19 6.23 16.10 -13.18
C LYS A 19 5.50 15.21 -12.16
N SER A 20 6.26 14.54 -11.29
CA SER A 20 5.71 13.72 -10.21
C SER A 20 4.81 14.51 -9.26
N ALA A 21 5.21 15.73 -8.87
CA ALA A 21 4.41 16.62 -8.03
C ALA A 21 3.09 17.03 -8.72
N LYS A 22 3.17 17.44 -9.99
CA LYS A 22 1.98 17.78 -10.79
C LYS A 22 1.03 16.60 -10.94
N ASP A 23 1.58 15.41 -11.22
CA ASP A 23 0.78 14.19 -11.38
C ASP A 23 0.07 13.82 -10.07
N ALA A 24 0.76 13.90 -8.93
CA ALA A 24 0.17 13.66 -7.61
C ALA A 24 -0.99 14.63 -7.31
N ALA A 25 -0.79 15.93 -7.53
CA ALA A 25 -1.82 16.95 -7.36
C ALA A 25 -3.00 16.76 -8.33
N ARG A 26 -2.73 16.34 -9.58
CA ARG A 26 -3.78 16.06 -10.57
C ARG A 26 -4.67 14.89 -10.15
N VAL A 27 -4.11 13.86 -9.52
CA VAL A 27 -4.88 12.67 -9.11
C VAL A 27 -5.47 12.77 -7.70
N GLY A 28 -5.28 13.88 -6.99
CA GLY A 28 -5.81 14.06 -5.63
C GLY A 28 -5.00 13.36 -4.53
N GLN A 29 -3.72 13.06 -4.76
CA GLN A 29 -2.87 12.45 -3.73
C GLN A 29 -2.55 13.47 -2.64
N THR A 30 -2.41 13.02 -1.39
CA THR A 30 -1.92 13.87 -0.31
C THR A 30 -0.46 14.25 -0.57
N CYS A 31 -0.09 15.51 -0.35
CA CYS A 31 1.31 15.91 -0.37
C CYS A 31 2.06 15.19 0.74
N TYR A 32 3.23 14.65 0.43
CA TYR A 32 4.15 14.16 1.45
C TYR A 32 4.90 15.33 2.08
N ASP A 33 5.20 15.20 3.37
CA ASP A 33 6.13 16.08 4.04
C ASP A 33 7.58 15.82 3.59
N LYS A 34 8.47 16.72 3.99
CA LYS A 34 9.88 16.71 3.57
C LYS A 34 10.59 15.41 3.98
N GLU A 35 10.38 14.97 5.21
CA GLU A 35 11.00 13.75 5.75
C GLU A 35 10.48 12.49 5.05
N THR A 36 9.19 12.41 4.74
CA THR A 36 8.64 11.29 3.98
C THR A 36 9.18 11.26 2.55
N LEU A 37 9.39 12.41 1.91
CA LEU A 37 9.99 12.48 0.58
C LEU A 37 11.45 12.03 0.59
N LYS A 38 12.22 12.40 1.61
CA LYS A 38 13.60 11.91 1.81
C LYS A 38 13.62 10.40 2.00
N ALA A 39 12.83 9.88 2.94
CA ALA A 39 12.80 8.45 3.26
C ALA A 39 12.25 7.57 2.11
N LYS A 40 11.14 7.98 1.46
CA LYS A 40 10.47 7.15 0.45
C LYS A 40 10.98 7.36 -0.97
N LYS A 41 11.51 8.54 -1.28
CA LYS A 41 11.92 8.92 -2.65
C LYS A 41 13.42 9.20 -2.78
N GLY A 42 14.15 9.24 -1.66
CA GLY A 42 15.58 9.56 -1.67
C GLY A 42 15.86 10.99 -2.11
N TYR A 43 14.89 11.91 -1.92
CA TYR A 43 15.05 13.31 -2.31
C TYR A 43 16.00 14.02 -1.35
N THR A 44 16.80 14.94 -1.88
CA THR A 44 17.49 15.92 -1.03
C THR A 44 16.51 16.98 -0.53
N ASP A 45 16.91 17.76 0.47
CA ASP A 45 16.06 18.82 1.02
C ASP A 45 15.55 19.78 -0.07
N LYS A 46 16.45 20.24 -0.96
CA LYS A 46 16.10 21.11 -2.08
C LYS A 46 15.12 20.45 -3.07
N GLN A 47 15.25 19.15 -3.29
CA GLN A 47 14.36 18.40 -4.19
C GLN A 47 12.98 18.22 -3.57
N ALA A 48 12.91 17.96 -2.27
CA ALA A 48 11.66 17.87 -1.53
C ALA A 48 10.93 19.23 -1.50
N ASP A 49 11.65 20.34 -1.29
CA ASP A 49 11.07 21.69 -1.34
C ASP A 49 10.47 22.00 -2.72
N ILE A 50 11.18 21.65 -3.80
CA ILE A 50 10.67 21.79 -5.18
C ILE A 50 9.43 20.93 -5.42
N TYR A 51 9.39 19.71 -4.87
CA TYR A 51 8.22 18.85 -4.99
C TYR A 51 7.00 19.48 -4.31
N ILE A 52 7.16 19.93 -3.07
CA ILE A 52 6.09 20.50 -2.25
C ILE A 52 5.57 21.80 -2.87
N SER A 53 6.46 22.68 -3.34
CA SER A 53 6.05 23.93 -3.99
C SER A 53 5.21 23.67 -5.24
N VAL A 54 5.69 22.82 -6.15
CA VAL A 54 4.98 22.48 -7.38
C VAL A 54 3.69 21.72 -7.09
N PHE A 55 3.66 20.87 -6.07
CA PHE A 55 2.43 20.20 -5.66
C PHE A 55 1.39 21.23 -5.22
N ASN A 56 1.74 22.14 -4.31
CA ASN A 56 0.83 23.15 -3.76
C ASN A 56 0.28 24.10 -4.83
N GLU A 57 1.13 24.49 -5.79
CA GLU A 57 0.70 25.28 -6.96
C GLU A 57 -0.38 24.58 -7.81
N ASN A 58 -0.43 23.24 -7.80
CA ASN A 58 -1.32 22.45 -8.67
C ASN A 58 -2.46 21.75 -7.90
N ALA A 59 -2.41 21.73 -6.57
CA ALA A 59 -3.37 21.02 -5.74
C ALA A 59 -4.77 21.64 -5.82
N GLY A 60 -4.88 22.96 -5.93
CA GLY A 60 -6.16 23.64 -5.80
C GLY A 60 -6.74 23.45 -4.38
N THR A 61 -8.06 23.49 -4.25
CA THR A 61 -8.71 23.40 -2.93
C THR A 61 -8.71 21.97 -2.36
N PRO A 62 -8.82 21.79 -1.03
CA PRO A 62 -8.98 20.46 -0.43
C PRO A 62 -10.17 19.67 -0.98
N GLN A 63 -11.26 20.37 -1.31
CA GLN A 63 -12.46 19.79 -1.90
C GLN A 63 -12.21 19.27 -3.32
N GLU A 64 -11.50 20.04 -4.15
CA GLU A 64 -11.07 19.56 -5.47
C GLU A 64 -10.14 18.36 -5.38
N GLN A 65 -9.20 18.35 -4.43
CA GLN A 65 -8.32 17.20 -4.18
C GLN A 65 -9.12 15.95 -3.82
N ALA A 66 -10.12 16.07 -2.93
CA ALA A 66 -10.99 14.96 -2.57
C ALA A 66 -11.76 14.41 -3.78
N ILE A 67 -12.28 15.29 -4.64
CA ILE A 67 -12.99 14.90 -5.87
C ILE A 67 -12.03 14.19 -6.86
N ARG A 68 -10.83 14.73 -7.08
CA ARG A 68 -9.82 14.11 -7.97
C ARG A 68 -9.43 12.71 -7.46
N LYS A 69 -9.21 12.59 -6.14
CA LYS A 69 -8.92 11.31 -5.46
C LYS A 69 -10.05 10.31 -5.65
N ALA A 70 -11.30 10.75 -5.49
CA ALA A 70 -12.48 9.92 -5.66
C ALA A 70 -12.61 9.41 -7.10
N ARG A 71 -12.43 10.28 -8.11
CA ARG A 71 -12.42 9.88 -9.52
C ARG A 71 -11.32 8.88 -9.83
N LYS A 72 -10.11 9.08 -9.31
CA LYS A 72 -8.99 8.15 -9.53
C LYS A 72 -9.28 6.79 -8.88
N ALA A 73 -9.81 6.77 -7.66
CA ALA A 73 -10.20 5.55 -6.99
C ALA A 73 -11.27 4.78 -7.78
N ALA A 74 -12.29 5.48 -8.30
CA ALA A 74 -13.33 4.91 -9.15
C ALA A 74 -12.78 4.30 -10.45
N GLN A 75 -11.90 5.01 -11.15
CA GLN A 75 -11.27 4.51 -12.36
C GLN A 75 -10.41 3.26 -12.08
N THR A 76 -9.64 3.26 -11.00
CA THR A 76 -8.86 2.10 -10.56
C THR A 76 -9.78 0.93 -10.20
N ALA A 77 -10.85 1.18 -9.46
CA ALA A 77 -11.86 0.18 -9.10
C ALA A 77 -12.48 -0.47 -10.34
N ALA A 78 -12.90 0.34 -11.31
CA ALA A 78 -13.46 -0.10 -12.58
C ALA A 78 -12.43 -0.88 -13.43
N ALA A 79 -11.17 -0.44 -13.47
CA ALA A 79 -10.10 -1.14 -14.18
C ALA A 79 -9.81 -2.53 -13.60
N HIS A 80 -10.05 -2.72 -12.30
CA HIS A 80 -9.84 -3.99 -11.60
C HIS A 80 -11.06 -4.92 -11.53
N GLY A 81 -12.20 -4.57 -12.13
CA GLY A 81 -13.36 -5.45 -12.07
C GLY A 81 -14.09 -5.43 -10.72
N THR A 82 -13.81 -4.44 -9.86
CA THR A 82 -14.39 -4.37 -8.51
C THR A 82 -15.81 -3.84 -8.58
N VAL A 83 -16.69 -4.34 -7.72
CA VAL A 83 -18.09 -3.89 -7.67
C VAL A 83 -18.14 -2.42 -7.22
N CYS A 84 -18.99 -1.63 -7.88
CA CYS A 84 -19.20 -0.25 -7.51
C CYS A 84 -19.91 -0.18 -6.14
N PRO A 85 -19.35 0.52 -5.14
CA PRO A 85 -20.07 0.81 -3.89
C PRO A 85 -21.26 1.74 -4.15
N THR A 86 -22.29 1.66 -3.32
CA THR A 86 -23.40 2.62 -3.36
C THR A 86 -22.98 3.97 -2.79
N LYS A 87 -23.81 5.01 -2.98
CA LYS A 87 -23.53 6.35 -2.45
C LYS A 87 -23.45 6.33 -0.92
N GLU A 88 -24.32 5.57 -0.26
CA GLU A 88 -24.38 5.45 1.20
C GLU A 88 -23.07 4.86 1.74
N VAL A 89 -22.58 3.78 1.13
CA VAL A 89 -21.30 3.15 1.51
C VAL A 89 -20.12 4.09 1.29
N LEU A 90 -20.17 4.97 0.28
CA LEU A 90 -19.13 5.97 0.07
C LEU A 90 -19.15 7.06 1.16
N LEU A 91 -20.34 7.52 1.55
CA LEU A 91 -20.50 8.49 2.64
C LEU A 91 -20.01 7.91 3.98
N GLU A 92 -20.34 6.66 4.28
CA GLU A 92 -19.84 5.94 5.47
C GLU A 92 -18.31 5.83 5.48
N ARG A 93 -17.68 5.76 4.29
CA ARG A 93 -16.22 5.78 4.13
C ARG A 93 -15.62 7.19 4.21
N GLY A 94 -16.40 8.19 4.59
CA GLY A 94 -15.95 9.57 4.78
C GLY A 94 -15.82 10.38 3.48
N TYR A 95 -16.40 9.91 2.37
CA TYR A 95 -16.48 10.75 1.17
C TYR A 95 -17.52 11.85 1.39
N THR A 96 -17.24 13.05 0.91
CA THR A 96 -18.26 14.09 0.83
C THR A 96 -19.31 13.72 -0.22
N GLU A 97 -20.47 14.38 -0.19
CA GLU A 97 -21.52 14.14 -1.18
C GLU A 97 -21.01 14.36 -2.62
N GLN A 98 -20.27 15.44 -2.85
CA GLN A 98 -19.72 15.75 -4.17
C GLN A 98 -18.66 14.73 -4.61
N ALA A 99 -17.79 14.30 -3.69
CA ALA A 99 -16.78 13.28 -3.99
C ALA A 99 -17.44 11.92 -4.29
N SER A 100 -18.53 11.58 -3.60
CA SER A 100 -19.31 10.36 -3.84
C SER A 100 -19.97 10.39 -5.22
N ASN A 101 -20.63 11.48 -5.58
CA ASN A 101 -21.22 11.65 -6.91
C ASN A 101 -20.15 11.58 -8.02
N ALA A 102 -18.99 12.22 -7.79
CA ALA A 102 -17.87 12.16 -8.72
C ALA A 102 -17.28 10.75 -8.86
N TYR A 103 -17.22 9.97 -7.78
CA TYR A 103 -16.80 8.58 -7.80
C TYR A 103 -17.73 7.75 -8.71
N LEU A 104 -19.04 7.81 -8.44
CA LEU A 104 -20.02 7.02 -9.19
C LEU A 104 -20.00 7.35 -10.68
N SER A 105 -19.99 8.63 -11.02
CA SER A 105 -19.91 9.08 -12.42
C SER A 105 -18.61 8.60 -13.11
N ALA A 106 -17.46 8.71 -12.43
CA ALA A 106 -16.19 8.26 -13.00
C ALA A 106 -16.09 6.73 -13.11
N TYR A 107 -16.71 5.99 -12.19
CA TYR A 107 -16.77 4.53 -12.27
C TYR A 107 -17.59 4.10 -13.49
N GLU A 108 -18.79 4.67 -13.66
CA GLU A 108 -19.68 4.39 -14.79
C GLU A 108 -19.02 4.69 -16.14
N ALA A 109 -18.29 5.81 -16.24
CA ALA A 109 -17.53 6.14 -17.43
C ALA A 109 -16.38 5.15 -17.71
N ALA A 110 -15.77 4.56 -16.68
CA ALA A 110 -14.59 3.69 -16.80
C ALA A 110 -14.91 2.18 -16.84
N LYS A 111 -16.09 1.76 -16.40
CA LYS A 111 -16.42 0.34 -16.24
C LYS A 111 -16.50 -0.38 -17.59
N GLY A 112 -16.95 0.30 -18.64
CA GLY A 112 -17.19 -0.32 -19.95
C GLY A 112 -18.36 -1.31 -19.88
N THR A 113 -18.29 -2.40 -20.65
CA THR A 113 -19.35 -3.42 -20.66
C THR A 113 -19.23 -4.38 -19.47
N ASP A 114 -20.35 -4.97 -19.06
CA ASP A 114 -20.39 -5.95 -17.97
C ASP A 114 -19.53 -7.19 -18.29
N GLU A 115 -19.47 -7.59 -19.56
CA GLU A 115 -18.57 -8.68 -20.01
C GLU A 115 -17.10 -8.35 -19.77
N LYS A 116 -16.66 -7.13 -20.08
CA LYS A 116 -15.29 -6.67 -19.82
C LYS A 116 -15.01 -6.62 -18.33
N GLN A 117 -15.99 -6.23 -17.51
CA GLN A 117 -15.90 -6.27 -16.05
C GLN A 117 -15.74 -7.70 -15.53
N ALA A 118 -16.55 -8.64 -16.02
CA ALA A 118 -16.47 -10.05 -15.66
C ALA A 118 -15.09 -10.65 -15.98
N ILE A 119 -14.54 -10.32 -17.15
CA ILE A 119 -13.18 -10.74 -17.55
C ILE A 119 -12.11 -10.15 -16.63
N ARG A 120 -12.17 -8.85 -16.32
CA ARG A 120 -11.22 -8.20 -15.38
C ARG A 120 -11.26 -8.86 -14.00
N LYS A 121 -12.46 -9.10 -13.48
CA LYS A 121 -12.69 -9.80 -12.21
C LYS A 121 -12.12 -11.21 -12.25
N ALA A 122 -12.37 -11.97 -13.32
CA ALA A 122 -11.85 -13.32 -13.48
C ALA A 122 -10.32 -13.37 -13.44
N ARG A 123 -9.65 -12.47 -14.18
CA ARG A 123 -8.18 -12.33 -14.13
C ARG A 123 -7.68 -12.01 -12.74
N LYS A 124 -8.34 -11.09 -12.01
CA LYS A 124 -7.93 -10.72 -10.65
C LYS A 124 -8.07 -11.88 -9.68
N VAL A 125 -9.18 -12.61 -9.73
CA VAL A 125 -9.39 -13.80 -8.88
C VAL A 125 -8.32 -14.85 -9.17
N ALA A 126 -8.00 -15.11 -10.44
CA ALA A 126 -6.93 -16.02 -10.83
C ALA A 126 -5.56 -15.62 -10.29
N GLN A 127 -5.20 -14.34 -10.40
CA GLN A 127 -3.96 -13.79 -9.85
C GLN A 127 -3.89 -13.94 -8.32
N VAL A 128 -4.99 -13.67 -7.62
CA VAL A 128 -5.07 -13.84 -6.16
C VAL A 128 -4.93 -15.31 -5.79
N ALA A 129 -5.61 -16.21 -6.50
CA ALA A 129 -5.52 -17.65 -6.29
C ALA A 129 -4.07 -18.15 -6.45
N ALA A 130 -3.43 -17.80 -7.57
CA ALA A 130 -2.02 -18.12 -7.81
C ALA A 130 -1.09 -17.46 -6.78
N GLY A 131 -1.37 -16.23 -6.35
CA GLY A 131 -0.60 -15.52 -5.32
C GLY A 131 -0.71 -16.16 -3.93
N GLN A 132 -1.80 -16.87 -3.65
CA GLN A 132 -2.06 -17.56 -2.39
C GLN A 132 -1.63 -19.04 -2.40
N GLY A 133 -1.14 -19.57 -3.51
CA GLY A 133 -0.80 -20.99 -3.61
C GLY A 133 -2.00 -21.92 -3.73
N THR A 134 -3.20 -21.40 -4.06
CA THR A 134 -4.41 -22.21 -4.19
C THR A 134 -4.44 -22.91 -5.54
N PRO A 135 -4.93 -24.17 -5.63
CA PRO A 135 -5.07 -24.88 -6.90
C PRO A 135 -5.88 -24.11 -7.94
N CYS A 136 -5.52 -24.28 -9.21
CA CYS A 136 -6.28 -23.71 -10.32
C CYS A 136 -7.66 -24.37 -10.42
N LEU A 137 -8.70 -23.57 -10.70
CA LEU A 137 -10.02 -24.10 -11.03
C LEU A 137 -10.04 -24.60 -12.48
N THR A 138 -10.77 -25.69 -12.74
CA THR A 138 -11.00 -26.16 -14.11
C THR A 138 -12.01 -25.27 -14.83
N LYS A 139 -11.99 -25.28 -16.17
CA LYS A 139 -12.97 -24.53 -16.98
C LYS A 139 -14.40 -24.91 -16.61
N GLU A 140 -14.69 -26.19 -16.43
CA GLU A 140 -16.00 -26.69 -16.00
C GLU A 140 -16.42 -26.12 -14.63
N ALA A 141 -15.50 -26.07 -13.66
CA ALA A 141 -15.79 -25.52 -12.33
C ALA A 141 -16.07 -24.02 -12.39
N LEU A 142 -15.42 -23.28 -13.30
CA LEU A 142 -15.66 -21.86 -13.53
C LEU A 142 -17.03 -21.63 -14.19
N LEU A 143 -17.38 -22.41 -15.22
CA LEU A 143 -18.70 -22.33 -15.85
C LEU A 143 -19.83 -22.64 -14.84
N LYS A 144 -19.67 -23.67 -14.01
CA LYS A 144 -20.61 -23.98 -12.91
C LYS A 144 -20.74 -22.85 -11.88
N LYS A 145 -19.70 -22.03 -11.72
CA LYS A 145 -19.70 -20.83 -10.87
C LYS A 145 -20.28 -19.59 -11.58
N GLY A 146 -20.83 -19.75 -12.79
CA GLY A 146 -21.46 -18.67 -13.55
C GLY A 146 -20.50 -17.79 -14.34
N TYR A 147 -19.25 -18.23 -14.54
CA TYR A 147 -18.34 -17.53 -15.45
C TYR A 147 -18.77 -17.79 -16.90
N THR A 148 -18.65 -16.78 -17.76
CA THR A 148 -18.76 -16.98 -19.21
C THR A 148 -17.54 -17.75 -19.73
N GLU A 149 -17.62 -18.26 -20.96
CA GLU A 149 -16.47 -18.93 -21.59
C GLU A 149 -15.24 -18.02 -21.65
N GLN A 150 -15.42 -16.78 -22.13
CA GLN A 150 -14.35 -15.79 -22.23
C GLN A 150 -13.75 -15.44 -20.86
N ALA A 151 -14.58 -15.29 -19.82
CA ALA A 151 -14.10 -15.03 -18.47
C ALA A 151 -13.34 -16.24 -17.90
N SER A 152 -13.77 -17.46 -18.23
CA SER A 152 -13.10 -18.69 -17.82
C SER A 152 -11.72 -18.84 -18.48
N ASP A 153 -11.62 -18.55 -19.78
CA ASP A 153 -10.34 -18.60 -20.50
C ASP A 153 -9.38 -17.51 -20.00
N ALA A 154 -9.91 -16.31 -19.71
CA ALA A 154 -9.13 -15.24 -19.10
C ALA A 154 -8.64 -15.59 -17.69
N TYR A 155 -9.44 -16.28 -16.88
CA TYR A 155 -9.02 -16.80 -15.58
C TYR A 155 -7.84 -17.76 -15.73
N LEU A 156 -7.98 -18.77 -16.59
CA LEU A 156 -6.96 -19.81 -16.77
C LEU A 156 -5.64 -19.21 -17.25
N SER A 157 -5.70 -18.34 -18.26
CA SER A 157 -4.53 -17.64 -18.79
C SER A 157 -3.83 -16.80 -17.70
N ALA A 158 -4.59 -16.01 -16.93
CA ALA A 158 -4.03 -15.18 -15.87
C ALA A 158 -3.46 -16.00 -14.70
N TYR A 159 -4.07 -17.14 -14.38
CA TYR A 159 -3.55 -18.04 -13.35
C TYR A 159 -2.19 -18.60 -13.78
N GLN A 160 -2.08 -19.12 -15.01
CA GLN A 160 -0.83 -19.70 -15.51
C GLN A 160 0.30 -18.66 -15.56
N ALA A 161 -0.01 -17.44 -16.01
CA ALA A 161 0.95 -16.34 -16.00
C ALA A 161 1.44 -15.97 -14.59
N SER A 162 0.64 -16.24 -13.54
CA SER A 162 0.93 -15.84 -12.16
C SER A 162 1.41 -17.00 -11.26
N LYS A 163 1.21 -18.25 -11.69
CA LYS A 163 1.47 -19.46 -10.88
C LYS A 163 2.96 -19.55 -10.51
N GLY A 164 3.86 -19.26 -11.45
CA GLY A 164 5.27 -19.56 -11.26
C GLY A 164 5.49 -21.08 -11.11
N THR A 165 6.58 -21.47 -10.46
CA THR A 165 6.91 -22.89 -10.24
C THR A 165 6.08 -23.50 -9.11
N ASP A 166 6.01 -24.83 -9.06
CA ASP A 166 5.29 -25.54 -8.01
C ASP A 166 5.92 -25.32 -6.62
N GLU A 167 7.23 -25.12 -6.54
CA GLU A 167 7.92 -24.72 -5.31
C GLU A 167 7.44 -23.35 -4.80
N VAL A 168 7.30 -22.37 -5.70
CA VAL A 168 6.77 -21.04 -5.37
C VAL A 168 5.32 -21.14 -4.90
N GLN A 169 4.50 -21.99 -5.54
CA GLN A 169 3.13 -22.25 -5.11
C GLN A 169 3.07 -22.86 -3.70
N SER A 170 3.91 -23.86 -3.43
CA SER A 170 4.00 -24.52 -2.14
C SER A 170 4.37 -23.54 -1.03
N LYS A 171 5.38 -22.68 -1.27
CA LYS A 171 5.76 -21.60 -0.35
C LYS A 171 4.62 -20.61 -0.12
N ARG A 172 3.95 -20.13 -1.16
CA ARG A 172 2.81 -19.19 -1.04
C ARG A 172 1.68 -19.79 -0.19
N LYS A 173 1.34 -21.06 -0.43
CA LYS A 173 0.36 -21.80 0.36
C LYS A 173 0.76 -21.90 1.83
N ALA A 174 2.03 -22.20 2.09
CA ALA A 174 2.59 -22.28 3.44
C ALA A 174 2.54 -20.93 4.17
N CYS A 175 3.00 -19.84 3.52
CA CYS A 175 2.93 -18.50 4.08
C CYS A 175 1.48 -18.09 4.40
N LYS A 176 0.52 -18.40 3.50
CA LYS A 176 -0.88 -18.05 3.75
C LYS A 176 -1.49 -18.83 4.92
N ALA A 177 -1.14 -20.12 5.04
CA ALA A 177 -1.54 -20.95 6.16
C ALA A 177 -0.94 -20.46 7.48
N ALA A 178 0.36 -20.10 7.50
CA ALA A 178 1.04 -19.54 8.66
C ALA A 178 0.41 -18.23 9.12
N GLN A 179 0.13 -17.33 8.18
CA GLN A 179 -0.51 -16.06 8.48
C GLN A 179 -1.89 -16.27 9.11
N LYS A 180 -2.69 -17.21 8.59
CA LYS A 180 -4.00 -17.55 9.14
C LYS A 180 -3.92 -18.22 10.52
N ALA A 181 -2.88 -19.02 10.75
CA ALA A 181 -2.64 -19.67 12.04
C ALA A 181 -2.29 -18.64 13.12
N ALA A 182 -1.31 -17.78 12.84
CA ALA A 182 -0.88 -16.72 13.75
C ALA A 182 -2.02 -15.73 14.06
N THR A 183 -2.80 -15.31 13.05
CA THR A 183 -3.94 -14.39 13.29
C THR A 183 -5.02 -15.01 14.17
N ARG A 184 -5.18 -16.33 14.13
CA ARG A 184 -6.12 -17.09 14.98
C ARG A 184 -5.54 -17.47 16.34
N GLY A 185 -4.26 -17.20 16.60
CA GLY A 185 -3.58 -17.60 17.84
C GLY A 185 -3.39 -19.10 17.97
N THR A 186 -3.41 -19.86 16.87
CA THR A 186 -3.16 -21.31 16.93
C THR A 186 -1.66 -21.56 17.04
N SER A 187 -1.24 -22.42 17.97
CA SER A 187 0.17 -22.78 18.19
C SER A 187 0.89 -23.16 16.90
N CYS A 188 2.13 -22.69 16.75
CA CYS A 188 2.97 -23.02 15.61
C CYS A 188 3.32 -24.52 15.62
N PRO A 189 2.93 -25.32 14.62
CA PRO A 189 3.32 -26.73 14.53
C PRO A 189 4.83 -26.86 14.31
N ALA A 190 5.45 -27.95 14.79
CA ALA A 190 6.85 -28.27 14.53
C ALA A 190 7.12 -28.58 13.04
N LYS A 191 8.39 -28.53 12.62
CA LYS A 191 8.78 -28.63 11.19
C LYS A 191 8.42 -30.02 10.66
N GLU A 192 8.62 -31.03 11.48
CA GLU A 192 8.31 -32.43 11.24
C GLU A 192 6.81 -32.62 10.97
N VAL A 193 5.96 -32.01 11.79
CA VAL A 193 4.50 -32.05 11.64
C VAL A 193 4.05 -31.37 10.34
N LEU A 194 4.75 -30.32 9.90
CA LEU A 194 4.46 -29.70 8.60
C LEU A 194 4.87 -30.62 7.44
N ILE A 195 6.00 -31.31 7.55
CA ILE A 195 6.44 -32.27 6.52
C ILE A 195 5.44 -33.45 6.43
N GLU A 196 4.98 -33.98 7.57
CA GLU A 196 3.91 -34.99 7.63
C GLU A 196 2.60 -34.51 6.98
N ARG A 197 2.30 -33.20 7.09
CA ARG A 197 1.16 -32.55 6.42
C ARG A 197 1.39 -32.31 4.93
N GLY A 198 2.51 -32.79 4.36
CA GLY A 198 2.84 -32.71 2.95
C GLY A 198 3.49 -31.39 2.52
N TYR A 199 4.05 -30.61 3.45
CA TYR A 199 4.87 -29.46 3.10
C TYR A 199 6.30 -29.91 2.73
N THR A 200 6.87 -29.28 1.70
CA THR A 200 8.31 -29.44 1.42
C THR A 200 9.14 -28.75 2.49
N GLU A 201 10.41 -29.11 2.60
CA GLU A 201 11.32 -28.49 3.57
C GLU A 201 11.34 -26.96 3.43
N GLN A 202 11.53 -26.45 2.22
CA GLN A 202 11.53 -25.00 1.97
C GLN A 202 10.18 -24.33 2.25
N ALA A 203 9.06 -25.05 2.09
CA ALA A 203 7.73 -24.51 2.39
C ALA A 203 7.49 -24.47 3.91
N SER A 204 7.98 -25.45 4.65
CA SER A 204 7.93 -25.46 6.11
C SER A 204 8.74 -24.29 6.71
N GLU A 205 9.92 -23.99 6.17
CA GLU A 205 10.72 -22.82 6.59
C GLU A 205 10.01 -21.50 6.30
N ALA A 206 9.41 -21.39 5.12
CA ALA A 206 8.59 -20.23 4.76
C ALA A 206 7.37 -20.06 5.68
N TYR A 207 6.77 -21.17 6.12
CA TYR A 207 5.69 -21.17 7.13
C TYR A 207 6.18 -20.53 8.44
N PHE A 208 7.28 -21.04 9.01
CA PHE A 208 7.79 -20.54 10.29
C PHE A 208 8.19 -19.07 10.25
N ALA A 209 8.93 -18.67 9.21
CA ALA A 209 9.34 -17.28 9.03
C ALA A 209 8.12 -16.35 8.96
N THR A 210 7.07 -16.77 8.25
CA THR A 210 5.83 -15.99 8.13
C THR A 210 5.04 -15.97 9.43
N TYR A 211 4.96 -17.09 10.15
CA TYR A 211 4.29 -17.20 11.44
C TYR A 211 4.92 -16.24 12.46
N LYS A 212 6.23 -16.33 12.66
CA LYS A 212 6.98 -15.46 13.58
C LYS A 212 6.85 -13.99 13.23
N LYS A 213 6.93 -13.65 11.93
CA LYS A 213 6.71 -12.28 11.46
C LYS A 213 5.31 -11.77 11.79
N THR A 214 4.30 -12.62 11.63
CA THR A 214 2.90 -12.25 11.88
C THR A 214 2.61 -12.11 13.38
N GLU A 215 3.18 -12.98 14.22
CA GLU A 215 3.13 -12.87 15.69
C GLU A 215 3.82 -11.59 16.17
N LYS A 216 5.05 -11.32 15.71
CA LYS A 216 5.76 -10.08 16.06
C LYS A 216 4.92 -8.85 15.66
N ALA A 217 4.35 -8.85 14.46
CA ALA A 217 3.48 -7.76 14.01
C ALA A 217 2.19 -7.61 14.85
N LYS A 218 1.72 -8.68 15.50
CA LYS A 218 0.58 -8.66 16.42
C LYS A 218 0.99 -8.14 17.79
N GLN A 219 2.16 -8.54 18.29
CA GLN A 219 2.73 -8.06 19.55
C GLN A 219 3.11 -6.58 19.48
N THR A 220 3.64 -6.11 18.34
CA THR A 220 3.98 -4.69 18.14
C THR A 220 2.78 -3.80 17.87
N ARG A 221 1.56 -4.35 17.78
CA ARG A 221 0.34 -3.54 17.80
C ARG A 221 -0.03 -3.34 19.26
N LEU A 222 0.22 -2.14 19.77
CA LEU A 222 -0.33 -1.70 21.04
C LEU A 222 -1.84 -1.97 21.04
N THR A 223 -2.35 -2.55 22.11
CA THR A 223 -3.80 -2.62 22.31
C THR A 223 -4.35 -1.20 22.42
N SER A 224 -5.61 -0.98 22.03
CA SER A 224 -6.24 0.35 22.14
C SER A 224 -6.16 0.92 23.57
N GLU A 225 -6.15 0.06 24.59
CA GLU A 225 -5.93 0.45 25.98
C GLU A 225 -4.49 0.90 26.25
N GLN A 226 -3.49 0.22 25.69
CA GLN A 226 -2.09 0.62 25.79
C GLN A 226 -1.78 1.89 24.98
N GLU A 227 -2.47 2.11 23.86
CA GLU A 227 -2.39 3.36 23.09
C GLU A 227 -2.98 4.54 23.87
N LEU A 228 -4.13 4.33 24.54
CA LEU A 228 -4.74 5.34 25.42
C LEU A 228 -3.89 5.60 26.66
N GLN A 229 -3.28 4.57 27.25
CA GLN A 229 -2.34 4.71 28.37
C GLN A 229 -1.08 5.46 27.95
N LEU A 230 -0.50 5.17 26.79
CA LEU A 230 0.61 5.93 26.24
C LEU A 230 0.23 7.39 25.98
N GLN A 231 -0.97 7.64 25.44
CA GLN A 231 -1.44 9.00 25.20
C GLN A 231 -1.60 9.77 26.52
N SER A 232 -2.21 9.16 27.53
CA SER A 232 -2.36 9.75 28.87
C SER A 232 -1.00 10.05 29.51
N LEU A 233 -0.05 9.12 29.41
CA LEU A 233 1.30 9.30 29.95
C LEU A 233 2.11 10.36 29.19
N LEU A 234 1.91 10.48 27.87
CA LEU A 234 2.52 11.54 27.05
C LEU A 234 1.96 12.91 27.41
N ASP A 235 0.65 13.00 27.64
CA ASP A 235 0.00 14.24 28.06
C ASP A 235 0.50 14.65 29.47
N GLU A 236 0.56 13.73 30.44
CA GLU A 236 1.07 13.97 31.81
C GLU A 236 2.58 14.29 31.87
N SER A 237 3.40 13.60 31.07
CA SER A 237 4.86 13.83 31.02
C SER A 237 5.22 15.13 30.30
N SER A 238 4.40 15.60 29.37
CA SER A 238 4.58 16.91 28.72
C SER A 238 4.31 18.08 29.67
N GLU A 239 3.46 17.89 30.68
CA GLU A 239 3.18 18.87 31.73
C GLU A 239 4.29 18.90 32.80
N THR A 240 4.94 17.77 33.06
CA THR A 240 5.92 17.59 34.14
C THR A 240 7.38 17.55 33.68
N ASN A 241 7.64 17.44 32.37
CA ASN A 241 8.95 17.12 31.77
C ASN A 241 9.59 15.83 32.32
N ASP A 242 8.79 14.90 32.86
CA ASP A 242 9.24 13.63 33.41
C ASP A 242 8.75 12.45 32.56
N TYR A 243 9.67 11.85 31.80
CA TYR A 243 9.39 10.73 30.89
C TYR A 243 9.69 9.35 31.51
N SER A 244 10.04 9.30 32.79
CA SER A 244 10.36 8.05 33.51
C SER A 244 9.18 7.07 33.56
N SER A 245 7.96 7.59 33.53
CA SER A 245 6.74 6.78 33.52
C SER A 245 6.53 6.08 32.16
N ILE A 246 6.98 6.70 31.07
CA ILE A 246 6.89 6.12 29.72
C ILE A 246 7.91 5.00 29.56
N THR A 247 9.14 5.17 30.05
CA THR A 247 10.16 4.10 30.03
C THR A 247 9.71 2.90 30.85
N SER A 248 9.08 3.13 32.03
CA SER A 248 8.53 2.03 32.84
C SER A 248 7.40 1.25 32.16
N LEU A 249 6.60 1.90 31.31
CA LEU A 249 5.55 1.25 30.53
C LEU A 249 6.17 0.39 29.42
N PHE A 250 7.21 0.88 28.72
CA PHE A 250 7.94 0.08 27.73
C PHE A 250 8.64 -1.13 28.37
N ASP A 251 9.24 -0.97 29.55
CA ASP A 251 9.84 -2.06 30.33
C ASP A 251 8.79 -3.12 30.72
N SER A 252 7.61 -2.69 31.17
CA SER A 252 6.48 -3.58 31.51
C SER A 252 5.90 -4.30 30.29
N LEU A 253 6.06 -3.74 29.08
CA LEU A 253 5.68 -4.36 27.81
C LEU A 253 6.77 -5.30 27.27
N GLY A 254 7.88 -5.48 28.00
CA GLY A 254 8.97 -6.38 27.63
C GLY A 254 9.91 -5.81 26.56
N TYR A 255 9.93 -4.48 26.36
CA TYR A 255 10.96 -3.82 25.58
C TYR A 255 12.23 -3.66 26.44
N GLN A 256 13.12 -4.64 26.40
CA GLN A 256 14.46 -4.47 26.94
C GLN A 256 15.31 -3.64 25.97
N GLU A 257 15.83 -2.49 26.42
CA GLU A 257 16.99 -1.90 25.77
C GLU A 257 18.20 -2.82 26.01
N ASP A 258 18.74 -3.39 24.94
CA ASP A 258 20.02 -4.11 25.01
C ASP A 258 21.15 -3.09 25.28
N SER A 259 21.35 -2.72 26.55
CA SER A 259 22.42 -1.79 27.00
C SER A 259 23.82 -2.42 27.00
N SER A 260 24.12 -3.35 26.08
CA SER A 260 25.43 -4.00 25.99
C SER A 260 26.06 -3.92 24.60
N LEU A 261 26.06 -2.73 24.01
CA LEU A 261 26.99 -2.38 22.93
C LEU A 261 27.98 -1.38 23.52
N SER A 262 29.13 -1.89 23.98
CA SER A 262 30.30 -1.05 24.27
C SER A 262 30.72 -0.39 22.95
N LEU A 263 30.37 0.89 22.81
CA LEU A 263 30.81 1.77 21.74
C LEU A 263 32.34 1.85 21.76
N THR A 264 32.95 1.71 20.60
CA THR A 264 34.40 1.87 20.45
C THR A 264 34.72 3.36 20.34
N GLU A 265 35.96 3.78 20.65
CA GLU A 265 36.41 5.19 20.61
C GLU A 265 36.15 5.91 19.25
N GLN A 266 35.85 5.17 18.17
CA GLN A 266 35.40 5.74 16.89
C GLN A 266 33.95 6.22 16.87
N ASP A 267 33.07 5.64 17.71
CA ASP A 267 31.66 6.01 17.78
C ASP A 267 31.43 7.24 18.69
N GLU A 268 32.32 7.48 19.67
CA GLU A 268 32.28 8.68 20.51
C GLU A 268 32.67 9.95 19.73
N GLN A 269 33.57 9.85 18.74
CA GLN A 269 33.91 10.99 17.87
C GLN A 269 32.78 11.36 16.89
N TYR A 270 31.92 10.41 16.51
CA TYR A 270 30.77 10.68 15.64
C TYR A 270 29.61 11.34 16.40
N LEU A 271 29.43 11.04 17.70
CA LEU A 271 28.36 11.63 18.51
C LEU A 271 28.62 13.07 18.95
N VAL A 272 29.90 13.47 19.12
CA VAL A 272 30.27 14.86 19.42
C VAL A 272 30.05 15.79 18.22
N GLU A 273 30.17 15.28 16.99
CA GLU A 273 29.94 16.07 15.76
C GLU A 273 28.44 16.19 15.40
N VAL A 274 27.60 15.26 15.87
CA VAL A 274 26.15 15.24 15.59
C VAL A 274 25.31 15.98 16.65
N LEU A 275 25.83 16.15 17.88
CA LEU A 275 25.12 16.80 18.99
C LEU A 275 25.66 18.19 19.37
N GLY A 276 26.60 18.73 18.58
CA GLY A 276 27.25 20.03 18.83
C GLY A 276 26.48 21.27 18.35
N GLU A 277 25.32 21.14 17.70
CA GLU A 277 24.50 22.31 17.32
C GLU A 277 23.07 22.19 17.87
N GLU A 278 22.97 22.68 19.11
CA GLU A 278 21.81 23.10 19.88
C GLU A 278 20.55 23.45 19.06
N SER A 279 19.40 22.91 19.46
CA SER A 279 18.47 23.62 20.35
C SER A 279 18.11 25.01 19.82
N THR A 280 17.00 25.09 19.09
CA THR A 280 15.91 26.07 19.30
C THR A 280 14.84 25.85 18.22
N ASN A 281 13.76 25.15 18.55
CA ASN A 281 12.38 25.63 18.34
C ASN A 281 11.36 24.55 18.70
N SER A 282 10.64 24.83 19.78
CA SER A 282 9.49 24.09 20.29
C SER A 282 8.26 24.27 19.39
N ASN A 283 7.33 23.30 19.50
CA ASN A 283 5.90 23.39 19.25
C ASN A 283 5.39 23.41 17.80
N ARG A 284 5.07 22.22 17.26
CA ARG A 284 3.74 21.88 16.67
C ARG A 284 3.72 20.47 16.09
N LEU A 285 3.24 19.50 16.87
CA LEU A 285 2.71 18.24 16.35
C LEU A 285 1.23 18.15 16.74
N ILE A 286 0.39 18.74 15.90
CA ILE A 286 -1.07 18.53 15.93
C ILE A 286 -1.34 17.27 15.10
N PHE A 287 -1.46 16.12 15.76
CA PHE A 287 -2.04 14.93 15.15
C PHE A 287 -3.56 15.03 15.23
N ASN A 288 -4.18 15.31 14.07
CA ASN A 288 -5.64 15.32 13.95
C ASN A 288 -6.11 13.91 13.56
N PHE A 289 -6.54 13.12 14.55
CA PHE A 289 -7.23 11.85 14.36
C PHE A 289 -8.72 12.12 14.15
N ASN A 290 -9.27 11.71 13.00
CA ASN A 290 -10.70 11.46 12.87
C ASN A 290 -10.91 9.95 12.67
N SER A 291 -11.49 9.35 13.68
CA SER A 291 -11.94 7.97 13.79
C SER A 291 -13.20 7.73 12.97
N ALA A 292 -13.18 6.68 12.16
CA ALA A 292 -14.38 5.94 11.77
C ALA A 292 -13.95 4.50 11.52
N GLU A 293 -14.22 3.65 12.51
CA GLU A 293 -14.13 2.20 12.40
C GLU A 293 -15.06 1.71 11.29
N THR A 294 -14.51 1.06 10.26
CA THR A 294 -15.21 -0.06 9.61
C THR A 294 -14.19 -1.09 9.14
N THR A 295 -14.41 -2.32 9.59
CA THR A 295 -13.71 -3.53 9.22
C THR A 295 -13.75 -3.76 7.70
N SER A 296 -12.58 -3.75 7.05
CA SER A 296 -12.39 -4.41 5.75
C SER A 296 -10.93 -4.86 5.59
N LEU A 297 -10.70 -6.13 5.92
CA LEU A 297 -9.48 -6.86 5.57
C LEU A 297 -9.35 -6.98 4.05
N THR A 298 -8.60 -6.07 3.42
CA THR A 298 -7.98 -6.33 2.11
C THR A 298 -6.49 -5.98 2.16
N THR A 299 -5.72 -6.88 2.76
CA THR A 299 -4.28 -6.98 2.55
C THR A 299 -4.01 -7.65 1.20
N SER A 300 -3.42 -6.93 0.24
CA SER A 300 -2.27 -7.41 -0.52
C SER A 300 -1.71 -6.29 -1.39
N GLY A 301 -0.68 -5.61 -0.89
CA GLY A 301 0.29 -4.98 -1.75
C GLY A 301 1.16 -6.07 -2.37
N PHE A 302 1.18 -6.12 -3.70
CA PHE A 302 2.26 -6.75 -4.46
C PHE A 302 2.29 -6.11 -5.86
N LEU A 303 3.46 -5.55 -6.19
CA LEU A 303 3.95 -5.03 -7.47
C LEU A 303 3.40 -3.71 -7.99
N SER A 304 4.15 -2.66 -7.63
CA SER A 304 4.50 -1.56 -8.52
C SER A 304 5.12 -2.08 -9.81
N SER A 305 4.42 -1.92 -10.93
CA SER A 305 5.03 -1.70 -12.24
C SER A 305 4.14 -0.70 -12.99
N LEU A 306 4.60 0.55 -13.00
CA LEU A 306 4.10 1.59 -13.89
C LEU A 306 4.50 1.19 -15.31
N ASP A 307 3.53 0.82 -16.14
CA ASP A 307 3.67 0.99 -17.59
C ASP A 307 3.17 2.39 -17.93
N GLU A 308 4.11 3.21 -18.42
CA GLU A 308 3.87 4.48 -19.07
C GLU A 308 3.05 4.21 -20.35
N TYR A 309 1.78 4.62 -20.37
CA TYR A 309 1.05 4.77 -21.62
C TYR A 309 1.38 6.13 -22.22
N GLU A 310 2.19 6.14 -23.28
CA GLU A 310 2.25 7.24 -24.23
C GLU A 310 0.89 7.36 -24.92
N VAL A 311 0.19 8.46 -24.66
CA VAL A 311 -0.93 8.91 -25.49
C VAL A 311 -0.30 9.49 -26.77
N LYS A 312 -0.46 8.79 -27.89
CA LYS A 312 -0.23 9.40 -29.21
C LYS A 312 -1.50 10.12 -29.61
N ASP A 313 -1.38 11.42 -29.81
CA ASP A 313 -2.40 12.27 -30.41
C ASP A 313 -2.76 11.72 -31.80
N THR A 314 -4.02 11.33 -31.98
CA THR A 314 -4.62 11.15 -33.31
C THR A 314 -5.40 12.41 -33.64
N GLU A 315 -4.85 13.20 -34.56
CA GLU A 315 -5.54 14.30 -35.23
C GLU A 315 -6.83 13.78 -35.88
N VAL A 316 -7.96 14.37 -35.48
CA VAL A 316 -9.25 14.17 -36.15
C VAL A 316 -9.32 15.19 -37.28
N VAL A 317 -9.13 14.71 -38.52
CA VAL A 317 -9.41 15.47 -39.74
C VAL A 317 -10.92 15.51 -39.94
N TYR A 318 -11.52 16.70 -39.80
CA TYR A 318 -12.88 16.99 -40.22
C TYR A 318 -12.93 17.14 -41.74
N SER A 319 -13.56 16.20 -42.45
CA SER A 319 -13.98 16.38 -43.84
C SER A 319 -15.44 16.84 -43.88
N ALA A 320 -15.63 18.12 -44.23
CA ALA A 320 -16.92 18.69 -44.55
C ALA A 320 -17.31 18.25 -45.97
N GLN A 321 -18.40 17.49 -46.11
CA GLN A 321 -19.08 17.32 -47.39
C GLN A 321 -20.13 18.42 -47.53
N VAL A 322 -19.92 19.32 -48.49
CA VAL A 322 -20.93 20.27 -48.98
C VAL A 322 -21.40 19.79 -50.34
N LEU A 323 -22.72 19.71 -50.45
CA LEU A 323 -23.54 19.43 -51.63
C LEU A 323 -23.10 20.21 -52.88
N ARG A 324 -23.01 19.50 -54.01
CA ARG A 324 -23.57 19.88 -55.32
C ARG A 324 -23.81 18.63 -56.15
#